data_AF-A0A6I5NQN9-F1
#
_entry.id   AF-A0A6I5NQN9-F1
#
_cell.length_a   1.000
_cell.length_b   1.000
_cell.length_c   1.000
_cell.angle_alpha   90.00
_cell.angle_beta   90.00
_cell.angle_gamma   90.00
#
_symmetry.space_group_name_H-M   'P 1'
#
loop_
_entity.id
_entity.type
_entity.pdbx_description
1 polymer ?
#
loop_
_entity_poly.entity_id
_entity_poly.type
_entity_poly.pdbx_seq_one_letter_code
_entity_poly.pdbx_strand_id
1 'polypeptide(L)'
;MKAEDENARQPISEALAAAILEKASQLYQQQTAAEGYSLEQLVAAGAEVQIPPALVRQAYAQIQQAQRRAAQQKRQRQKRLKRGSAIAVALSVMGALWVGSVYNGLTAAKTSADSQWAQVENQLQRRADLIPQLVQIAESYAEREERVIQNLSTARDTFLSATTIAEQRAANVQMQAAIAEFQAFAASREPLRSSELLINLQYETAGTENRIAAERRRYNQAVASYNQAVQTFPNSLIARLLGFQPRSFFESTRP
;
A
#
# COMPACT_ATOMS: atom_id res chain seq x y z
N MET A 1 2.93 -90.77 -62.77
CA MET A 1 3.87 -89.79 -62.18
C MET A 1 3.90 -88.60 -63.12
N LYS A 2 3.55 -87.36 -62.77
CA LYS A 2 3.47 -86.66 -61.48
C LYS A 2 2.40 -85.54 -61.60
N ALA A 3 1.78 -85.20 -60.47
CA ALA A 3 0.81 -84.12 -60.28
C ALA A 3 1.50 -82.74 -60.08
N GLU A 4 0.67 -81.70 -59.83
CA GLU A 4 0.98 -80.33 -59.37
C GLU A 4 1.34 -79.35 -60.53
N ASP A 5 0.77 -78.15 -60.69
CA ASP A 5 0.08 -77.26 -59.75
C ASP A 5 -0.77 -76.24 -60.57
N GLU A 6 -2.10 -76.31 -60.46
CA GLU A 6 -3.06 -75.40 -61.11
C GLU A 6 -3.61 -74.43 -60.04
N ASN A 7 -2.74 -73.60 -59.46
CA ASN A 7 -3.18 -72.61 -58.48
C ASN A 7 -2.30 -71.35 -58.48
N ALA A 8 -2.49 -70.46 -59.46
CA ALA A 8 -1.98 -69.09 -59.33
C ALA A 8 -2.72 -68.14 -60.29
N ARG A 9 -3.78 -67.51 -59.79
CA ARG A 9 -4.35 -66.17 -60.15
C ARG A 9 -5.86 -66.14 -59.85
N GLN A 10 -6.25 -66.39 -58.60
CA GLN A 10 -7.57 -65.96 -58.14
C GLN A 10 -7.46 -64.50 -57.67
N PRO A 11 -8.32 -63.58 -58.14
CA PRO A 11 -8.36 -62.22 -57.62
C PRO A 11 -8.69 -62.27 -56.12
N ILE A 12 -7.94 -61.52 -55.31
CA ILE A 12 -8.14 -61.43 -53.86
C ILE A 12 -9.60 -61.02 -53.62
N SER A 13 -10.34 -61.80 -52.81
CA SER A 13 -11.74 -61.49 -52.53
C SER A 13 -11.86 -60.14 -51.80
N GLU A 14 -12.89 -59.36 -52.12
CA GLU A 14 -13.10 -58.01 -51.59
C GLU A 14 -13.11 -57.97 -50.05
N ALA A 15 -13.67 -59.01 -49.41
CA ALA A 15 -13.66 -59.18 -47.96
C ALA A 15 -12.24 -59.34 -47.39
N LEU A 16 -11.35 -60.01 -48.12
CA LEU A 16 -9.96 -60.23 -47.71
C LEU A 16 -9.12 -58.96 -47.93
N ALA A 17 -9.40 -58.20 -48.99
CA ALA A 17 -8.81 -56.88 -49.23
C ALA A 17 -9.20 -55.87 -48.13
N ALA A 18 -10.47 -55.86 -47.71
CA ALA A 18 -10.94 -54.99 -46.63
C ALA A 18 -10.29 -55.36 -45.27
N ALA A 19 -10.20 -56.65 -44.95
CA ALA A 19 -9.54 -57.13 -43.74
C ALA A 19 -8.03 -56.79 -43.72
N ILE A 20 -7.38 -56.84 -44.89
CA ILE A 20 -5.97 -56.42 -45.03
C ILE A 20 -5.83 -54.92 -44.79
N LEU A 21 -6.73 -54.09 -45.33
CA LEU A 21 -6.69 -52.64 -45.15
C LEU A 21 -6.96 -52.22 -43.70
N GLU A 22 -7.89 -52.88 -43.02
CA GLU A 22 -8.17 -52.66 -41.60
C GLU A 22 -6.97 -53.07 -40.72
N LYS A 23 -6.37 -54.24 -41.02
CA LYS A 23 -5.17 -54.68 -40.31
C LYS A 23 -3.98 -53.76 -40.57
N ALA A 24 -3.83 -53.27 -41.80
CA ALA A 24 -2.82 -52.31 -42.18
C ALA A 24 -3.02 -50.97 -41.47
N SER A 25 -4.26 -50.47 -41.33
CA SER A 25 -4.53 -49.23 -40.60
C SER A 25 -4.29 -49.37 -39.09
N GLN A 26 -4.62 -50.52 -38.50
CA GLN A 26 -4.33 -50.83 -37.10
C GLN A 26 -2.82 -50.89 -36.84
N LEU A 27 -2.06 -51.53 -37.72
CA LEU A 27 -0.59 -51.54 -37.67
C LEU A 27 -0.03 -50.14 -37.88
N TYR A 28 -0.60 -49.36 -38.79
CA TYR A 28 -0.19 -47.97 -39.05
C TYR A 28 -0.39 -47.08 -37.83
N GLN A 29 -1.50 -47.24 -37.11
CA GLN A 29 -1.79 -46.51 -35.87
C GLN A 29 -0.93 -47.00 -34.68
N GLN A 30 -0.64 -48.30 -34.58
CA GLN A 30 0.26 -48.85 -33.55
C GLN A 30 1.71 -48.40 -33.76
N GLN A 31 2.16 -48.28 -35.00
CA GLN A 31 3.56 -48.01 -35.35
C GLN A 31 3.91 -46.51 -35.34
N THR A 32 2.92 -45.61 -35.46
CA THR A 32 3.14 -44.15 -35.44
C THR A 32 3.04 -43.50 -34.06
N ALA A 33 2.61 -44.24 -33.03
CA ALA A 33 2.37 -43.66 -31.71
C ALA A 33 3.62 -43.48 -30.82
N ALA A 34 4.78 -44.05 -31.17
CA ALA A 34 5.96 -44.00 -30.27
C ALA A 34 7.32 -43.73 -30.92
N GLU A 35 7.61 -44.19 -32.14
CA GLU A 35 8.94 -44.02 -32.76
C GLU A 35 8.79 -43.81 -34.26
N GLY A 36 9.30 -42.69 -34.79
CA GLY A 36 9.30 -42.46 -36.24
C GLY A 36 10.09 -43.55 -37.01
N TYR A 37 9.85 -43.67 -38.32
CA TYR A 37 10.55 -44.65 -39.17
C TYR A 37 12.07 -44.62 -38.96
N SER A 38 12.66 -45.79 -38.72
CA SER A 38 14.10 -45.90 -38.55
C SER A 38 14.84 -45.63 -39.87
N LEU A 39 16.09 -45.17 -39.78
CA LEU A 39 16.90 -44.88 -40.97
C LEU A 39 16.96 -46.07 -41.94
N GLU A 40 17.05 -47.29 -41.40
CA GLU A 40 17.11 -48.53 -42.19
C GLU A 40 15.78 -48.82 -42.90
N GLN A 41 14.64 -48.59 -42.24
CA GLN A 41 13.30 -48.75 -42.84
C GLN A 41 13.08 -47.76 -43.98
N LEU A 42 13.55 -46.51 -43.83
CA LEU A 42 13.44 -45.49 -44.86
C LEU A 42 14.33 -45.77 -46.08
N VAL A 43 15.53 -46.32 -45.85
CA VAL A 43 16.45 -46.71 -46.93
C VAL A 43 15.89 -47.91 -47.71
N ALA A 44 15.32 -48.90 -47.03
CA ALA A 44 14.66 -50.04 -47.67
C ALA A 44 13.46 -49.61 -48.53
N ALA A 45 12.58 -48.76 -47.99
CA ALA A 45 11.43 -48.23 -48.73
C ALA A 45 11.84 -47.34 -49.92
N GLY A 46 12.92 -46.57 -49.79
CA GLY A 46 13.46 -45.77 -50.89
C GLY A 46 14.03 -46.61 -52.04
N ALA A 47 14.59 -47.79 -51.72
CA ALA A 47 15.14 -48.71 -52.72
C ALA A 47 14.05 -49.29 -53.64
N GLU A 48 12.84 -49.52 -53.13
CA GLU A 48 11.68 -49.99 -53.92
C GLU A 48 11.26 -48.99 -55.02
N VAL A 49 11.50 -47.70 -54.80
CA VAL A 49 11.18 -46.61 -55.74
C VAL A 49 12.46 -46.06 -56.42
N GLN A 50 13.56 -46.84 -56.40
CA GLN A 50 14.84 -46.51 -57.06
C GLN A 50 15.50 -45.19 -56.58
N ILE A 51 15.23 -44.76 -55.34
CA ILE A 51 15.89 -43.60 -54.73
C ILE A 51 17.26 -44.02 -54.18
N PRO A 52 18.36 -43.32 -54.54
CA PRO A 52 19.69 -43.60 -54.00
C PRO A 52 19.73 -43.55 -52.45
N PRO A 53 20.26 -44.59 -51.76
CA PRO A 53 20.35 -44.63 -50.30
C PRO A 53 21.08 -43.44 -49.66
N ALA A 54 22.05 -42.85 -50.38
CA ALA A 54 22.79 -41.67 -49.93
C ALA A 54 21.87 -40.45 -49.72
N LEU A 55 20.88 -40.26 -50.60
CA LEU A 55 19.93 -39.15 -50.50
C LEU A 55 18.98 -39.33 -49.31
N VAL A 56 18.52 -40.56 -49.06
CA VAL A 56 17.67 -40.88 -47.90
C VAL A 56 18.41 -40.62 -46.58
N ARG A 57 19.68 -41.04 -46.49
CA ARG A 57 20.54 -40.78 -45.31
C ARG A 57 20.77 -39.29 -45.08
N GLN A 58 21.03 -38.54 -46.14
CA GLN A 58 21.24 -37.10 -46.07
C GLN A 58 19.95 -36.37 -45.64
N ALA A 59 18.80 -36.72 -46.22
CA ALA A 59 17.50 -36.15 -45.85
C ALA A 59 17.13 -36.46 -44.40
N TYR A 60 17.32 -37.70 -43.94
CA TYR A 60 17.08 -38.10 -42.55
C TYR A 60 17.98 -37.32 -41.57
N ALA A 61 19.27 -37.16 -41.89
CA ALA A 61 20.19 -36.37 -41.08
C ALA A 61 19.77 -34.89 -41.00
N GLN A 62 19.34 -34.29 -42.12
CA GLN A 62 18.84 -32.92 -42.16
C GLN A 62 17.57 -32.74 -41.31
N ILE A 63 16.61 -33.66 -41.42
CA ILE A 63 15.36 -33.64 -40.65
C ILE A 63 15.65 -33.81 -39.14
N GLN A 64 16.51 -34.75 -38.75
CA GLN A 64 16.92 -34.92 -37.35
C GLN A 64 17.59 -33.65 -36.80
N GLN A 65 18.49 -33.03 -37.57
CA GLN A 65 19.12 -31.77 -37.15
C GLN A 65 18.09 -30.64 -37.01
N ALA A 66 17.15 -30.51 -37.96
CA ALA A 66 16.08 -29.53 -37.90
C ALA A 66 15.17 -29.75 -36.67
N GLN A 67 14.80 -30.99 -36.36
CA GLN A 67 14.02 -31.35 -35.18
C GLN A 67 14.77 -31.05 -33.88
N ARG A 68 16.07 -31.38 -33.79
CA ARG A 68 16.91 -31.04 -32.62
C ARG A 68 17.00 -29.53 -32.42
N ARG A 69 17.20 -28.76 -33.49
CA ARG A 69 17.20 -27.29 -33.46
C ARG A 69 15.84 -26.75 -33.01
N ALA A 70 14.73 -27.27 -33.55
CA ALA A 70 13.38 -26.88 -33.15
C ALA A 70 13.08 -27.21 -31.68
N ALA A 71 13.51 -28.38 -31.19
CA ALA A 71 13.37 -28.77 -29.78
C ALA A 71 14.21 -27.89 -28.85
N GLN A 72 15.45 -27.57 -29.24
CA GLN A 72 16.32 -26.64 -28.51
C GLN A 72 15.73 -25.22 -28.49
N GLN A 73 15.21 -24.73 -29.61
CA GLN A 73 14.53 -23.44 -29.71
C GLN A 73 13.27 -23.40 -28.83
N LYS A 74 12.43 -24.44 -28.85
CA LYS A 74 11.27 -24.56 -27.94
C LYS A 74 11.69 -24.50 -26.47
N ARG A 75 12.73 -25.25 -26.08
CA ARG A 75 13.28 -25.24 -24.70
C ARG A 75 13.83 -23.86 -24.31
N GLN A 76 14.58 -23.20 -25.20
CA GLN A 76 15.10 -21.86 -24.95
C GLN A 76 13.98 -20.82 -24.83
N ARG A 77 12.97 -20.87 -25.71
CA ARG A 77 11.79 -20.00 -25.63
C ARG A 77 11.05 -20.19 -24.31
N GLN A 78 10.80 -21.44 -23.90
CA GLN A 78 10.17 -21.74 -22.60
C GLN A 78 11.01 -21.22 -21.42
N LYS A 79 12.34 -21.37 -21.45
CA LYS A 79 13.24 -20.82 -20.42
C LYS A 79 13.17 -19.29 -20.37
N ARG A 80 13.13 -18.60 -21.51
CA ARG A 80 13.01 -17.13 -21.57
C ARG A 80 11.65 -16.66 -21.03
N LEU A 81 10.55 -17.33 -21.41
CA LEU A 81 9.22 -17.01 -20.90
C LEU A 81 9.13 -17.22 -19.38
N LYS A 82 9.63 -18.36 -18.86
CA LYS A 82 9.67 -18.62 -17.41
C LYS A 82 10.52 -17.61 -16.64
N ARG A 83 11.65 -17.18 -17.21
CA ARG A 83 12.48 -16.11 -16.61
C ARG A 83 11.75 -14.77 -16.62
N GLY A 84 11.12 -14.41 -17.74
CA GLY A 84 10.33 -13.18 -17.85
C GLY A 84 9.17 -13.13 -16.87
N SER A 85 8.40 -14.23 -16.75
CA SER A 85 7.31 -14.30 -15.78
C SER A 85 7.81 -14.24 -14.33
N ALA A 86 8.93 -14.90 -14.01
CA ALA A 86 9.52 -14.83 -12.68
C ALA A 86 9.94 -13.40 -12.30
N ILE A 87 10.54 -12.65 -13.23
CA ILE A 87 10.91 -11.25 -13.02
C ILE A 87 9.66 -10.38 -12.80
N ALA A 88 8.61 -10.56 -13.63
CA ALA A 88 7.36 -9.81 -13.48
C ALA A 88 6.68 -10.06 -12.13
N VAL A 89 6.64 -11.32 -11.67
CA VAL A 89 6.12 -11.68 -10.34
C VAL A 89 6.98 -11.06 -9.23
N ALA A 90 8.30 -11.16 -9.32
CA ALA A 90 9.21 -10.57 -8.32
C ALA A 90 9.04 -9.04 -8.22
N LEU A 91 8.96 -8.35 -9.35
CA LEU A 91 8.69 -6.90 -9.39
C LEU A 91 7.33 -6.55 -8.79
N SER A 92 6.30 -7.35 -9.07
CA SER A 92 4.96 -7.15 -8.51
C SER A 92 4.94 -7.32 -6.98
N VAL A 93 5.60 -8.37 -6.46
CA VAL A 93 5.74 -8.60 -5.02
C VAL A 93 6.51 -7.47 -4.35
N MET A 94 7.63 -7.05 -4.94
CA MET A 94 8.43 -5.93 -4.42
C MET A 94 7.64 -4.62 -4.40
N GLY A 95 6.83 -4.35 -5.44
CA GLY A 95 5.91 -3.21 -5.48
C GLY A 95 4.87 -3.26 -4.36
N ALA A 96 4.24 -4.42 -4.14
CA ALA A 96 3.26 -4.60 -3.07
C ALA A 96 3.86 -4.39 -1.68
N LEU A 97 5.04 -4.95 -1.41
CA LEU A 97 5.77 -4.77 -0.16
C LEU A 97 6.15 -3.30 0.08
N TRP A 98 6.58 -2.62 -0.97
CA TRP A 98 6.91 -1.19 -0.90
C TRP A 98 5.68 -0.34 -0.56
N VAL A 99 4.55 -0.54 -1.25
CA VAL A 99 3.29 0.17 -0.95
C VAL A 99 2.85 -0.08 0.50
N GLY A 100 2.91 -1.33 0.97
CA GLY A 100 2.58 -1.68 2.35
C GLY A 100 3.49 -0.98 3.37
N SER A 101 4.79 -0.93 3.10
CA SER A 101 5.76 -0.22 3.96
C SER A 101 5.47 1.28 4.04
N VAL A 102 5.21 1.93 2.89
CA VAL A 102 4.86 3.36 2.85
C VAL A 102 3.56 3.63 3.58
N TYR A 103 2.52 2.83 3.35
CA TYR A 103 1.23 2.98 4.03
C TYR A 103 1.35 2.89 5.55
N ASN A 104 2.10 1.89 6.04
CA ASN A 104 2.33 1.70 7.47
C ASN A 104 3.12 2.87 8.07
N GLY A 105 4.16 3.34 7.36
CA GLY A 105 4.95 4.50 7.79
C GLY A 105 4.14 5.80 7.86
N LEU A 106 3.31 6.08 6.83
CA LEU A 106 2.43 7.24 6.81
C LEU A 106 1.36 7.17 7.90
N THR A 107 0.78 6.00 8.13
CA THR A 107 -0.21 5.78 9.19
C THR A 107 0.41 5.98 10.57
N ALA A 108 1.60 5.43 10.82
CA ALA A 108 2.32 5.63 12.08
C ALA A 108 2.65 7.11 12.34
N ALA A 109 3.13 7.84 11.32
CA ALA A 109 3.38 9.27 11.43
C ALA A 109 2.10 10.08 11.68
N LYS A 110 0.98 9.71 11.03
CA LYS A 110 -0.33 10.31 11.23
C LYS A 110 -0.81 10.13 12.67
N THR A 111 -0.73 8.90 13.19
CA THR A 111 -1.11 8.55 14.57
C THR A 111 -0.21 9.26 15.59
N SER A 112 1.09 9.40 15.30
CA SER A 112 1.99 10.18 16.16
C SER A 112 1.53 11.64 16.29
N ALA A 113 1.18 12.28 15.17
CA ALA A 113 0.64 13.64 15.19
C ALA A 113 -0.72 13.74 15.92
N ASP A 114 -1.59 12.73 15.79
CA ASP A 114 -2.87 12.67 16.54
C ASP A 114 -2.64 12.51 18.06
N SER A 115 -1.68 11.67 18.45
CA SER A 115 -1.31 11.49 19.85
C SER A 115 -0.78 12.80 20.46
N GLN A 116 0.09 13.51 19.75
CA GLN A 116 0.58 14.81 20.21
C GLN A 116 -0.51 15.88 20.22
N TRP A 117 -1.50 15.80 19.33
CA TRP A 117 -2.66 16.68 19.37
C TRP A 117 -3.47 16.46 20.67
N ALA A 118 -3.74 15.21 21.03
CA ALA A 118 -4.44 14.89 22.27
C ALA A 118 -3.70 15.42 23.51
N GLN A 119 -2.36 15.47 23.50
CA GLN A 119 -1.59 16.09 24.59
C GLN A 119 -1.82 17.60 24.67
N VAL A 120 -1.88 18.29 23.54
CA VAL A 120 -2.23 19.72 23.50
C VAL A 120 -3.64 19.92 24.04
N GLU A 121 -4.61 19.15 23.54
CA GLU A 121 -6.02 19.21 23.96
C GLU A 121 -6.18 19.03 25.48
N ASN A 122 -5.48 18.06 26.08
CA ASN A 122 -5.48 17.87 27.54
C ASN A 122 -5.04 19.13 28.31
N GLN A 123 -4.03 19.86 27.81
CA GLN A 123 -3.60 21.09 28.45
C GLN A 123 -4.56 22.26 28.21
N LEU A 124 -5.21 22.31 27.04
CA LEU A 124 -6.25 23.29 26.75
C LEU A 124 -7.48 23.06 27.65
N GLN A 125 -7.87 21.80 27.85
CA GLN A 125 -8.94 21.43 28.78
C GLN A 125 -8.59 21.87 30.20
N ARG A 126 -7.37 21.62 30.66
CA ARG A 126 -6.92 22.09 31.97
C ARG A 126 -7.04 23.61 32.13
N ARG A 127 -6.71 24.39 31.09
CA ARG A 127 -6.91 25.85 31.11
C ARG A 127 -8.39 26.20 31.30
N ALA A 128 -9.29 25.53 30.59
CA ALA A 128 -10.74 25.72 30.74
C ALA A 128 -11.24 25.32 32.14
N ASP A 129 -10.63 24.31 32.77
CA ASP A 129 -10.96 23.84 34.12
C ASP A 129 -10.51 24.81 35.22
N LEU A 130 -9.55 25.71 34.94
CA LEU A 130 -9.14 26.77 35.86
C LEU A 130 -10.11 27.98 35.86
N ILE A 131 -10.92 28.14 34.82
CA ILE A 131 -11.81 29.30 34.67
C ILE A 131 -12.83 29.43 35.81
N PRO A 132 -13.51 28.36 36.27
CA PRO A 132 -14.42 28.48 37.41
C PRO A 132 -13.75 29.05 38.67
N GLN A 133 -12.47 28.75 38.90
CA GLN A 133 -11.72 29.32 40.03
C GLN A 133 -11.42 30.81 39.81
N LEU A 134 -11.09 31.22 38.58
CA LEU A 134 -10.94 32.64 38.22
C LEU A 134 -12.25 33.42 38.44
N VAL A 135 -13.38 32.82 38.05
CA VAL A 135 -14.72 33.38 38.25
C VAL A 135 -15.03 33.54 39.74
N GLN A 136 -14.79 32.50 40.56
CA GLN A 136 -15.02 32.56 42.00
C GLN A 136 -14.19 33.67 42.69
N ILE A 137 -12.93 33.85 42.28
CA ILE A 137 -12.08 34.94 42.77
C ILE A 137 -12.61 36.30 42.31
N ALA A 138 -13.02 36.43 41.05
CA ALA A 138 -13.65 37.66 40.57
C ALA A 138 -14.90 37.99 41.40
N GLU A 139 -15.82 37.04 41.60
CA GLU A 139 -17.04 37.24 42.38
C GLU A 139 -16.77 37.64 43.84
N SER A 140 -15.74 37.06 44.47
CA SER A 140 -15.43 37.29 45.89
C SER A 140 -14.86 38.69 46.16
N TYR A 141 -14.24 39.32 45.16
CA TYR A 141 -13.51 40.60 45.33
C TYR A 141 -14.02 41.73 44.42
N ALA A 142 -14.90 41.41 43.48
CA ALA A 142 -15.43 42.35 42.51
C ALA A 142 -16.95 42.45 42.65
N GLU A 143 -17.40 43.22 43.64
CA GLU A 143 -18.77 43.73 43.65
C GLU A 143 -19.01 44.51 42.34
N ARG A 144 -19.65 43.88 41.35
CA ARG A 144 -20.11 44.44 40.04
C ARG A 144 -19.15 44.43 38.84
N GLU A 145 -18.30 43.43 38.67
CA GLU A 145 -17.51 43.26 37.41
C GLU A 145 -18.04 42.12 36.54
N GLU A 146 -19.34 42.21 36.25
CA GLU A 146 -20.09 41.22 35.48
C GLU A 146 -19.46 40.95 34.11
N ARG A 147 -18.88 41.97 33.48
CA ARG A 147 -18.24 41.86 32.16
C ARG A 147 -17.05 40.89 32.17
N VAL A 148 -16.18 40.95 33.17
CA VAL A 148 -15.00 40.08 33.25
C VAL A 148 -15.42 38.64 33.53
N ILE A 149 -16.36 38.45 34.46
CA ILE A 149 -16.93 37.14 34.79
C ILE A 149 -17.62 36.52 33.58
N GLN A 150 -18.46 37.30 32.87
CA GLN A 150 -19.17 36.84 31.69
C GLN A 150 -18.21 36.50 30.55
N ASN A 151 -17.15 37.28 30.33
CA ASN A 151 -16.14 36.99 29.32
C ASN A 151 -15.41 35.68 29.61
N LEU A 152 -15.04 35.42 30.88
CA LEU A 152 -14.43 34.16 31.30
C LEU A 152 -15.35 32.97 31.06
N SER A 153 -16.60 33.05 31.53
CA SER A 153 -17.59 31.97 31.36
C SER A 153 -17.90 31.71 29.89
N THR A 154 -18.11 32.76 29.09
CA THR A 154 -18.40 32.65 27.65
C THR A 154 -17.23 32.02 26.91
N ALA A 155 -16.00 32.42 27.22
CA ALA A 155 -14.82 31.86 26.57
C ALA A 155 -14.63 30.37 26.90
N ARG A 156 -14.91 29.97 28.15
CA ARG A 156 -14.94 28.56 28.56
C ARG A 156 -15.99 27.78 27.79
N ASP A 157 -17.22 28.27 27.74
CA ASP A 157 -18.33 27.56 27.10
C ASP A 157 -18.10 27.44 25.60
N THR A 158 -17.56 28.49 24.97
CA THR A 158 -17.15 28.46 23.57
C THR A 158 -16.10 27.36 23.34
N PHE A 159 -15.10 27.24 24.21
CA PHE A 159 -14.10 26.17 24.12
C PHE A 159 -14.69 24.77 24.30
N LEU A 160 -15.58 24.57 25.28
CA LEU A 160 -16.22 23.27 25.52
C LEU A 160 -17.19 22.86 24.41
N SER A 161 -17.76 23.83 23.70
CA SER A 161 -18.63 23.58 22.54
C SER A 161 -17.86 23.28 21.25
N ALA A 162 -16.55 23.54 21.21
CA ALA A 162 -15.73 23.34 20.03
C ALA A 162 -15.48 21.84 19.77
N THR A 163 -15.79 21.39 18.55
CA THR A 163 -15.71 19.97 18.17
C THR A 163 -14.54 19.68 17.23
N THR A 164 -14.05 20.70 16.52
CA THR A 164 -12.93 20.55 15.59
C THR A 164 -11.65 21.17 16.13
N ILE A 165 -10.50 20.69 15.66
CA ILE A 165 -9.17 21.27 15.96
C ILE A 165 -9.12 22.77 15.62
N ALA A 166 -9.80 23.19 14.55
CA ALA A 166 -9.83 24.60 14.15
C ALA A 166 -10.66 25.44 15.14
N GLU A 167 -11.83 24.95 15.53
CA GLU A 167 -12.69 25.61 16.52
C GLU A 167 -12.02 25.68 17.89
N GLN A 168 -11.42 24.58 18.36
CA GLN A 168 -10.74 24.53 19.66
C GLN A 168 -9.58 25.53 19.71
N ARG A 169 -8.83 25.68 18.61
CA ARG A 169 -7.78 26.71 18.51
C ARG A 169 -8.34 28.12 18.58
N ALA A 170 -9.38 28.41 17.80
CA ALA A 170 -10.01 29.73 17.80
C ALA A 170 -10.59 30.09 19.18
N ALA A 171 -11.30 29.15 19.81
CA ALA A 171 -11.85 29.31 21.15
C ALA A 171 -10.74 29.49 22.20
N ASN A 172 -9.62 28.79 22.04
CA ASN A 172 -8.47 28.94 22.92
C ASN A 172 -7.80 30.33 22.82
N VAL A 173 -7.87 31.00 21.67
CA VAL A 173 -7.42 32.42 21.55
C VAL A 173 -8.34 33.33 22.34
N GLN A 174 -9.67 33.13 22.26
CA GLN A 174 -10.64 33.91 23.05
C GLN A 174 -10.45 33.69 24.55
N MET A 175 -10.20 32.44 24.96
CA MET A 175 -9.91 32.09 26.34
C MET A 175 -8.65 32.75 26.88
N GLN A 176 -7.57 32.81 26.07
CA GLN A 176 -6.37 33.57 26.46
C GLN A 176 -6.66 35.06 26.65
N ALA A 177 -7.46 35.66 25.75
CA ALA A 177 -7.84 37.06 25.87
C ALA A 177 -8.66 37.34 27.14
N ALA A 178 -9.63 36.49 27.47
CA ALA A 178 -10.43 36.61 28.68
C ALA A 178 -9.60 36.47 29.96
N ILE A 179 -8.65 35.53 30.00
CA ILE A 179 -7.71 35.36 31.13
C ILE A 179 -6.81 36.58 31.27
N ALA A 180 -6.27 37.10 30.16
CA ALA A 180 -5.42 38.30 30.19
C ALA A 180 -6.20 39.53 30.69
N GLU A 181 -7.47 39.66 30.28
CA GLU A 181 -8.36 40.70 30.77
C GLU A 181 -8.60 40.57 32.28
N PHE A 182 -8.88 39.36 32.78
CA PHE A 182 -9.00 39.12 34.22
C PHE A 182 -7.71 39.46 34.98
N GLN A 183 -6.53 39.14 34.43
CA GLN A 183 -5.25 39.49 35.05
C GLN A 183 -5.04 41.00 35.13
N ALA A 184 -5.38 41.74 34.08
CA ALA A 184 -5.33 43.20 34.07
C ALA A 184 -6.30 43.80 35.10
N PHE A 185 -7.51 43.25 35.16
CA PHE A 185 -8.50 43.60 36.16
C PHE A 185 -7.99 43.38 37.60
N ALA A 186 -7.47 42.19 37.88
CA ALA A 186 -6.97 41.82 39.20
C ALA A 186 -5.76 42.66 39.63
N ALA A 187 -4.88 43.03 38.69
CA ALA A 187 -3.74 43.90 38.95
C ALA A 187 -4.15 45.34 39.34
N SER A 188 -5.33 45.80 38.92
CA SER A 188 -5.85 47.12 39.25
C SER A 188 -6.53 47.22 40.63
N ARG A 189 -6.72 46.09 41.33
CA ARG A 189 -7.41 46.03 42.63
C ARG A 189 -6.49 45.55 43.75
N GLU A 190 -6.17 46.44 44.69
CA GLU A 190 -5.24 46.17 45.80
C GLU A 190 -5.57 44.90 46.62
N PRO A 191 -6.83 44.63 47.02
CA PRO A 191 -7.16 43.42 47.80
C PRO A 191 -6.98 42.11 47.01
N LEU A 192 -7.18 42.16 45.68
CA LEU A 192 -6.97 41.02 44.78
C LEU A 192 -5.49 40.74 44.59
N ARG A 193 -4.70 41.80 44.37
CA ARG A 193 -3.28 41.72 44.04
C ARG A 193 -2.46 40.96 45.10
N SER A 194 -2.84 41.09 46.37
CA SER A 194 -2.15 40.46 47.50
C SER A 194 -2.82 39.16 47.98
N SER A 195 -3.88 38.70 47.30
CA SER A 195 -4.58 37.47 47.66
C SER A 195 -3.72 36.24 47.32
N GLU A 196 -3.44 35.40 48.32
CA GLU A 196 -2.70 34.14 48.12
C GLU A 196 -3.40 33.22 47.10
N LEU A 197 -4.74 33.21 47.08
CA LEU A 197 -5.52 32.44 46.12
C LEU A 197 -5.25 32.89 44.68
N LEU A 198 -5.22 34.21 44.44
CA LEU A 198 -4.90 34.76 43.12
C LEU A 198 -3.45 34.46 42.73
N ILE A 199 -2.51 34.59 43.65
CA ILE A 199 -1.08 34.31 43.41
C ILE A 199 -0.90 32.84 43.01
N ASN A 200 -1.51 31.91 43.74
CA ASN A 200 -1.47 30.48 43.42
C ASN A 200 -2.08 30.19 42.03
N LEU A 201 -3.22 30.81 41.70
CA LEU A 201 -3.87 30.61 40.41
C LEU A 201 -3.09 31.21 39.23
N GLN A 202 -2.37 32.32 39.45
CA GLN A 202 -1.43 32.86 38.47
C GLN A 202 -0.29 31.86 38.19
N TYR A 203 0.26 31.21 39.23
CA TYR A 203 1.25 30.15 39.04
C TYR A 203 0.70 28.95 38.27
N GLU A 204 -0.52 28.50 38.58
CA GLU A 204 -1.15 27.39 37.85
C GLU A 204 -1.44 27.73 36.38
N THR A 205 -1.91 28.95 36.13
CA THR A 205 -2.19 29.46 34.77
C THR A 205 -0.90 29.55 33.95
N ALA A 206 0.16 30.15 34.52
CA ALA A 206 1.47 30.24 33.88
C ALA A 206 2.09 28.85 33.65
N GLY A 207 1.97 27.94 34.63
CA GLY A 207 2.40 26.56 34.50
C GLY A 207 1.67 25.82 33.37
N THR A 208 0.37 26.07 33.22
CA THR A 208 -0.45 25.51 32.13
C THR A 208 -0.04 26.09 30.78
N GLU A 209 0.21 27.40 30.67
CA GLU A 209 0.72 28.03 29.44
C GLU A 209 2.05 27.43 29.00
N ASN A 210 3.00 27.26 29.94
CA ASN A 210 4.31 26.69 29.64
C ASN A 210 4.20 25.26 29.10
N ARG A 211 3.28 24.45 29.65
CA ARG A 211 2.99 23.09 29.15
C ARG A 211 2.35 23.14 27.77
N ILE A 212 1.37 24.02 27.55
CA ILE A 212 0.76 24.21 26.22
C ILE A 212 1.83 24.59 25.20
N ALA A 213 2.73 25.53 25.50
CA ALA A 213 3.81 25.91 24.61
C ALA A 213 4.78 24.76 24.31
N ALA A 214 5.05 23.87 25.28
CA ALA A 214 5.85 22.67 25.05
C ALA A 214 5.13 21.66 24.14
N GLU A 215 3.87 21.34 24.43
CA GLU A 215 3.09 20.38 23.64
C GLU A 215 2.78 20.89 22.23
N ARG A 216 2.55 22.20 22.04
CA ARG A 216 2.44 22.84 20.71
C ARG A 216 3.68 22.60 19.86
N ARG A 217 4.88 22.75 20.45
CA ARG A 217 6.14 22.50 19.74
C ARG A 217 6.27 21.03 19.34
N ARG A 218 5.94 20.10 20.24
CA ARG A 218 5.96 18.65 19.98
C ARG A 218 4.97 18.25 18.90
N TYR A 219 3.75 18.77 18.95
CA TYR A 219 2.75 18.58 17.91
C TYR A 219 3.23 19.11 16.56
N ASN A 220 3.76 20.35 16.52
CA ASN A 220 4.28 20.91 15.28
C ASN A 220 5.43 20.08 14.71
N GLN A 221 6.33 19.55 15.55
CA GLN A 221 7.39 18.64 15.09
C GLN A 221 6.81 17.34 14.49
N ALA A 222 5.82 16.72 15.14
CA ALA A 222 5.16 15.53 14.62
C ALA A 222 4.42 15.79 13.29
N VAL A 223 3.73 16.93 13.18
CA VAL A 223 3.10 17.38 11.93
C VAL A 223 4.14 17.63 10.84
N ALA A 224 5.29 18.22 11.16
CA ALA A 224 6.37 18.43 10.19
C ALA A 224 6.88 17.09 9.64
N SER A 225 7.17 16.12 10.51
CA SER A 225 7.61 14.78 10.09
C SER A 225 6.55 14.06 9.25
N TYR A 226 5.28 14.13 9.64
CA TYR A 226 4.17 13.58 8.86
C TYR A 226 4.05 14.25 7.49
N ASN A 227 4.03 15.58 7.43
CA ASN A 227 3.91 16.34 6.19
C ASN A 227 5.09 16.06 5.25
N GLN A 228 6.31 15.97 5.80
CA GLN A 228 7.49 15.58 5.04
C GLN A 228 7.33 14.19 4.43
N ALA A 229 6.87 13.20 5.21
CA ALA A 229 6.65 11.84 4.74
C ALA A 229 5.57 11.78 3.64
N VAL A 230 4.51 12.59 3.75
CA VAL A 230 3.43 12.70 2.75
C VAL A 230 3.90 13.37 1.45
N GLN A 231 4.81 14.33 1.52
CA GLN A 231 5.21 15.14 0.37
C GLN A 231 6.47 14.63 -0.35
N THR A 232 7.28 13.81 0.30
CA THR A 232 8.55 13.32 -0.25
C THR A 232 8.33 12.20 -1.28
N PHE A 233 9.01 12.25 -2.41
CA PHE A 233 9.04 11.14 -3.38
C PHE A 233 9.90 9.99 -2.83
N PRO A 234 9.48 8.71 -2.98
CA PRO A 234 8.32 8.23 -3.74
C PRO A 234 7.00 8.15 -2.97
N ASN A 235 7.00 8.42 -1.66
CA ASN A 235 5.82 8.31 -0.79
C ASN A 235 4.65 9.17 -1.25
N SER A 236 4.91 10.35 -1.82
CA SER A 236 3.88 11.30 -2.25
C SER A 236 2.94 10.77 -3.33
N LEU A 237 3.37 9.81 -4.14
CA LEU A 237 2.50 9.13 -5.11
C LEU A 237 1.46 8.26 -4.40
N ILE A 238 1.91 7.45 -3.44
CA ILE A 238 1.06 6.56 -2.65
C ILE A 238 0.18 7.37 -1.71
N ALA A 239 0.71 8.42 -1.10
CA ALA A 239 -0.03 9.33 -0.24
C ALA A 239 -1.24 9.93 -0.98
N ARG A 240 -1.04 10.44 -2.19
CA ARG A 240 -2.13 10.98 -3.04
C ARG A 240 -3.14 9.90 -3.43
N LEU A 241 -2.67 8.72 -3.83
CA LEU A 241 -3.53 7.61 -4.24
C LEU A 241 -4.42 7.10 -3.09
N LEU A 242 -3.88 7.06 -1.86
CA LEU A 242 -4.56 6.54 -0.67
C LEU A 242 -5.19 7.64 0.20
N GLY A 243 -5.20 8.90 -0.26
CA GLY A 243 -5.89 10.01 0.41
C GLY A 243 -5.19 10.58 1.65
N PHE A 244 -3.89 10.34 1.84
CA PHE A 244 -3.12 11.01 2.89
C PHE A 244 -2.89 12.47 2.50
N GLN A 245 -3.45 13.38 3.31
CA GLN A 245 -3.33 14.82 3.13
C GLN A 245 -2.39 15.44 4.17
N PRO A 246 -1.63 16.48 3.82
CA PRO A 246 -0.88 17.28 4.79
C PRO A 246 -1.79 17.85 5.89
N ARG A 247 -1.25 18.00 7.09
CA ARG A 247 -1.92 18.59 8.25
C ARG A 247 -1.43 20.01 8.52
N SER A 248 -2.31 20.84 9.07
CA SER A 248 -1.95 22.18 9.52
C SER A 248 -1.17 22.12 10.83
N PHE A 249 -0.17 22.98 10.97
CA PHE A 249 0.48 23.24 12.25
C PHE A 249 -0.50 23.94 13.22
N PHE A 250 -0.23 23.86 14.53
CA PHE A 250 -1.09 24.46 15.54
C PHE A 250 -1.24 25.96 15.35
N GLU A 251 -0.15 26.64 15.02
CA GLU A 251 -0.05 28.04 14.62
C GLU A 251 1.46 28.26 14.55
N SER A 252 1.98 28.66 13.39
CA SER A 252 3.24 29.39 13.37
C SER A 252 2.88 30.75 13.96
N THR A 253 3.34 31.06 15.16
CA THR A 253 3.46 32.47 15.57
C THR A 253 4.05 33.19 14.36
N ARG A 254 3.28 34.15 13.81
CA ARG A 254 3.43 34.97 12.58
C ARG A 254 4.78 34.87 11.81
N PRO A 255 4.76 34.96 10.46
CA PRO A 255 6.00 35.10 9.68
C PRO A 255 6.90 36.21 10.22
#